data_AF-A0A8H7Q504-F1
#
_entry.id   AF-A0A8H7Q504-F1
#
_cell.length_a   1.000
_cell.length_b   1.000
_cell.length_c   1.000
_cell.angle_alpha   90.00
_cell.angle_beta   90.00
_cell.angle_gamma   90.00
#
_symmetry.space_group_name_H-M   'P 1'
#
loop_
_entity.id
_entity.type
_entity.pdbx_description
1 polymer ?
#
loop_
_entity_poly.entity_id
_entity_poly.type
_entity_poly.pdbx_seq_one_letter_code
_entity_poly.pdbx_strand_id
1 'polypeptide(L)'
;MILDPAIRDWVLLPIMVVMLLVGIIRHHISVLITGAPKKPQLKAVRESKALLRGSQLRSFRNAIPPHAFESRKAYLTQAFEQGKYLKNPNAPKEGAPTPNPMTDPDMMEGMMEGMKKQVSNMVPQMLIMGWINFFFQGFVVIKLPFPLTLRFKSMLQSGVDTRDMDVTWVSSLSWYFLNLFAAGAGMNDMAAMGGVAGMAGMAPPGQPQDFNKIFLAEKENLLITSHDWELNSIEEKVLKKYGKSLKSTSSSDKIERSIEDSPDKKEKTVKDKIRAAQKAKSKRS
;
A
#
# COMPACT_ATOMS: atom_id res chain seq x y z
N MET A 1 -49.54 -4.21 -10.45
CA MET A 1 -49.86 -4.67 -9.08
C MET A 1 -50.03 -3.45 -8.20
N ILE A 2 -51.08 -3.44 -7.38
CA ILE A 2 -51.23 -2.48 -6.28
C ILE A 2 -50.62 -3.17 -5.06
N LEU A 3 -49.67 -2.51 -4.39
CA LEU A 3 -49.12 -3.02 -3.14
C LEU A 3 -50.09 -2.71 -2.01
N ASP A 4 -50.30 -3.69 -1.14
CA ASP A 4 -51.06 -3.50 0.09
C ASP A 4 -50.33 -2.48 0.99
N PRO A 5 -50.98 -1.36 1.37
CA PRO A 5 -50.41 -0.40 2.30
C PRO A 5 -49.93 -1.03 3.62
N ALA A 6 -50.54 -2.13 4.07
CA ALA A 6 -50.12 -2.82 5.28
C ALA A 6 -48.67 -3.37 5.20
N ILE A 7 -48.19 -3.74 4.01
CA ILE A 7 -46.81 -4.22 3.82
C ILE A 7 -45.81 -3.10 4.13
N ARG A 8 -46.15 -1.83 3.86
CA ARG A 8 -45.27 -0.69 4.18
C ARG A 8 -45.04 -0.57 5.69
N ASP A 9 -46.10 -0.62 6.47
CA ASP A 9 -46.05 -0.35 7.91
C ASP A 9 -45.55 -1.56 8.70
N TRP A 10 -45.85 -2.78 8.22
CA TRP A 10 -45.51 -4.03 8.92
C TRP A 10 -44.23 -4.72 8.43
N VAL A 11 -43.75 -4.39 7.23
CA VAL A 11 -42.53 -5.01 6.66
C VAL A 11 -41.43 -3.97 6.48
N LEU A 12 -41.71 -2.86 5.80
CA LEU A 12 -40.66 -1.90 5.45
C LEU A 12 -40.14 -1.13 6.68
N LEU A 13 -41.03 -0.63 7.53
CA LEU A 13 -40.64 0.13 8.72
C LEU A 13 -39.91 -0.73 9.76
N PRO A 14 -40.36 -1.96 10.10
CA PRO A 14 -39.64 -2.84 11.01
C PRO A 14 -38.27 -3.27 10.47
N ILE A 15 -38.14 -3.57 9.17
CA ILE A 15 -36.84 -3.90 8.57
C ILE A 15 -35.87 -2.72 8.75
N MET A 16 -36.29 -1.48 8.44
CA MET A 16 -35.44 -0.30 8.60
C MET A 16 -34.96 -0.09 10.04
N VAL A 17 -35.86 -0.24 11.02
CA VAL A 17 -35.54 -0.09 12.44
C VAL A 17 -34.58 -1.18 12.91
N VAL A 18 -34.82 -2.43 12.54
CA VAL A 18 -33.92 -3.55 12.88
C VAL A 18 -32.55 -3.37 12.24
N MET A 19 -32.47 -2.93 10.97
CA MET A 19 -31.18 -2.67 10.31
C MET A 19 -30.38 -1.58 11.03
N LEU A 20 -31.03 -0.50 11.45
CA LEU A 20 -30.39 0.58 12.19
C LEU A 20 -29.86 0.09 13.56
N LEU A 21 -30.71 -0.61 14.32
CA LEU A 21 -30.36 -1.16 15.63
C LEU A 21 -29.20 -2.16 15.53
N VAL A 22 -29.26 -3.09 14.57
CA VAL A 22 -28.21 -4.07 14.35
C VAL A 22 -26.92 -3.41 13.89
N GLY A 23 -26.99 -2.35 13.06
CA GLY A 23 -25.82 -1.56 12.69
C GLY A 23 -25.12 -0.91 13.89
N ILE A 24 -25.90 -0.30 14.80
CA ILE A 24 -25.39 0.31 16.03
C ILE A 24 -24.81 -0.75 16.97
N ILE A 25 -25.52 -1.85 17.18
CA ILE A 25 -25.06 -2.97 18.01
C ILE A 25 -23.77 -3.58 17.43
N ARG A 26 -23.70 -3.83 16.12
CA ARG A 26 -22.50 -4.31 15.41
C ARG A 26 -21.33 -3.38 15.66
N HIS A 27 -21.54 -2.06 15.55
CA HIS A 27 -20.48 -1.08 15.78
C HIS A 27 -19.93 -1.19 17.21
N HIS A 28 -20.80 -1.19 18.22
CA HIS A 28 -20.37 -1.30 19.61
C HIS A 28 -19.71 -2.64 19.92
N ILE A 29 -20.27 -3.76 19.43
CA ILE A 29 -19.65 -5.09 19.57
C ILE A 29 -18.29 -5.13 18.87
N SER A 30 -18.16 -4.57 17.67
CA SER A 30 -16.90 -4.55 16.93
C SER A 30 -15.82 -3.73 17.68
N VAL A 31 -16.19 -2.59 18.26
CA VAL A 31 -15.29 -1.78 19.09
C VAL A 31 -14.86 -2.57 20.34
N LEU A 32 -15.79 -3.26 21.01
CA LEU A 32 -15.50 -4.09 22.18
C LEU A 32 -14.61 -5.30 21.85
N ILE A 33 -14.85 -5.96 20.71
CA ILE A 33 -14.11 -7.13 20.26
C ILE A 33 -12.70 -6.78 19.77
N THR A 34 -12.56 -5.61 19.14
CA THR A 34 -11.28 -5.12 18.59
C THR A 34 -10.37 -4.59 19.71
N GLY A 35 -10.93 -3.99 20.75
CA GLY A 35 -10.18 -3.53 21.92
C GLY A 35 -9.14 -2.45 21.59
N ALA A 36 -8.23 -2.19 22.55
CA ALA A 36 -7.12 -1.27 22.35
C ALA A 36 -6.06 -1.90 21.43
N PRO A 37 -5.50 -1.15 20.46
CA PRO A 37 -4.45 -1.66 19.59
C PRO A 37 -3.27 -2.12 20.44
N LYS A 38 -2.77 -3.33 20.17
CA LYS A 38 -1.61 -3.86 20.88
C LYS A 38 -0.43 -2.91 20.74
N LYS A 39 0.32 -2.73 21.83
CA LYS A 39 1.55 -1.93 21.81
C LYS A 39 2.51 -2.59 20.80
N PRO A 40 2.92 -1.89 19.74
CA PRO A 40 3.77 -2.50 18.73
C PRO A 40 5.14 -2.80 19.34
N GLN A 41 5.72 -3.95 18.97
CA GLN A 41 7.02 -4.36 19.51
C GLN A 41 8.11 -3.35 19.09
N LEU A 42 8.89 -2.86 20.06
CA LEU A 42 9.90 -1.82 19.83
C LEU A 42 10.89 -2.17 18.71
N LYS A 43 11.26 -3.45 18.57
CA LYS A 43 12.16 -3.93 17.50
C LYS A 43 11.50 -3.86 16.12
N ALA A 44 10.24 -4.26 16.00
CA ALA A 44 9.49 -4.18 14.74
C ALA A 44 9.23 -2.71 14.31
N VAL A 45 8.94 -1.83 15.29
CA VAL A 45 8.84 -0.39 15.03
C VAL A 45 10.17 0.17 14.54
N ARG A 46 11.29 -0.25 15.15
CA ARG A 46 12.63 0.16 14.73
C ARG A 46 12.91 -0.25 13.28
N GLU A 47 12.58 -1.48 12.88
CA GLU A 47 12.74 -1.95 11.50
C GLU A 47 11.98 -1.07 10.51
N SER A 48 10.69 -0.86 10.76
CA SER A 48 9.83 -0.02 9.92
C SER A 48 10.31 1.44 9.85
N LYS A 49 10.70 2.03 10.98
CA LYS A 49 11.20 3.41 11.04
C LYS A 49 12.57 3.57 10.37
N ALA A 50 13.41 2.55 10.41
CA ALA A 50 14.70 2.56 9.70
C ALA A 50 14.49 2.57 8.17
N LEU A 51 13.54 1.78 7.65
CA LEU A 51 13.14 1.84 6.24
C LEU A 51 12.58 3.22 5.86
N LEU A 52 11.68 3.75 6.70
CA LEU A 52 11.09 5.08 6.46
C LEU A 52 12.18 6.16 6.40
N ARG A 53 13.20 6.07 7.26
CA ARG A 53 14.35 6.99 7.24
C ARG A 53 15.13 6.90 5.93
N GLY A 54 15.35 5.70 5.39
CA GLY A 54 15.99 5.50 4.08
C GLY A 54 15.18 6.11 2.94
N SER A 55 13.87 5.82 2.92
CA SER A 55 12.94 6.37 1.93
C SER A 55 12.89 7.90 1.99
N GLN A 56 12.81 8.48 3.19
CA GLN A 56 12.83 9.93 3.38
C GLN A 56 14.15 10.56 2.92
N LEU A 57 15.29 9.91 3.16
CA LEU A 57 16.57 10.41 2.67
C LEU A 57 16.60 10.49 1.14
N ARG A 58 15.96 9.54 0.43
CA ARG A 58 15.83 9.58 -1.04
C ARG A 58 14.85 10.64 -1.52
N SER A 59 13.69 10.76 -0.85
CA SER A 59 12.65 11.72 -1.20
C SER A 59 13.08 13.17 -0.95
N PHE A 60 13.75 13.43 0.17
CA PHE A 60 14.17 14.77 0.60
C PHE A 60 15.67 15.03 0.40
N ARG A 61 16.30 14.34 -0.55
CA ARG A 61 17.74 14.45 -0.78
C ARG A 61 18.19 15.86 -1.12
N ASN A 62 17.35 16.63 -1.83
CA ASN A 62 17.71 17.95 -2.35
C ASN A 62 17.76 19.05 -1.27
N ALA A 63 17.11 18.82 -0.13
CA ALA A 63 16.95 19.81 0.93
C ALA A 63 18.16 19.89 1.89
N ILE A 64 19.10 18.94 1.81
CA ILE A 64 20.28 18.89 2.69
C ILE A 64 21.57 19.16 1.91
N PRO A 65 22.64 19.64 2.54
CA PRO A 65 23.93 19.83 1.88
C PRO A 65 24.56 18.51 1.41
N PRO A 66 25.45 18.54 0.40
CA PRO A 66 26.06 17.33 -0.18
C PRO A 66 26.84 16.49 0.84
N HIS A 67 27.68 17.12 1.65
CA HIS A 67 28.46 16.40 2.70
C HIS A 67 27.55 15.69 3.73
N ALA A 68 26.41 16.29 4.06
CA ALA A 68 25.46 15.74 5.01
C ALA A 68 24.65 14.60 4.39
N PHE A 69 24.36 14.67 3.09
CA PHE A 69 23.73 13.57 2.35
C PHE A 69 24.68 12.37 2.25
N GLU A 70 25.93 12.58 1.84
CA GLU A 70 26.91 11.51 1.66
C GLU A 70 27.21 10.76 2.96
N SER A 71 27.42 11.48 4.06
CA SER A 71 27.64 10.86 5.38
C SER A 71 26.44 10.04 5.86
N ARG A 72 25.21 10.53 5.66
CA ARG A 72 23.97 9.80 6.00
C ARG A 72 23.75 8.59 5.09
N LYS A 73 24.04 8.73 3.80
CA LYS A 73 23.99 7.65 2.81
C LYS A 73 24.96 6.53 3.19
N ALA A 74 26.22 6.86 3.45
CA ALA A 74 27.24 5.90 3.89
C ALA A 74 26.83 5.18 5.18
N TYR A 75 26.36 5.93 6.19
CA TYR A 75 25.90 5.37 7.46
C TYR A 75 24.73 4.39 7.28
N LEU A 76 23.70 4.76 6.51
CA LEU A 76 22.53 3.92 6.30
C LEU A 76 22.86 2.68 5.48
N THR A 77 23.68 2.82 4.42
CA THR A 77 24.17 1.69 3.62
C THR A 77 24.89 0.67 4.50
N GLN A 78 25.80 1.14 5.36
CA GLN A 78 26.52 0.27 6.29
C GLN A 78 25.58 -0.36 7.33
N ALA A 79 24.62 0.40 7.87
CA ALA A 79 23.70 -0.09 8.88
C ALA A 79 22.71 -1.14 8.34
N PHE A 80 22.31 -1.03 7.07
CA PHE A 80 21.48 -2.02 6.37
C PHE A 80 22.27 -3.28 6.01
N GLU A 81 23.53 -3.13 5.59
CA GLU A 81 24.42 -4.26 5.32
C GLU A 81 24.79 -5.06 6.57
N GLN A 82 25.02 -4.37 7.69
CA GLN A 82 25.27 -5.00 8.99
C GLN A 82 24.01 -5.57 9.63
N GLY A 83 22.82 -5.26 9.11
CA GLY A 83 21.56 -5.71 9.69
C GLY A 83 21.27 -5.12 11.08
N LYS A 84 21.85 -3.96 11.43
CA LYS A 84 21.77 -3.35 12.77
C LYS A 84 20.33 -3.06 13.21
N TYR A 85 19.45 -2.83 12.25
CA TYR A 85 18.04 -2.50 12.50
C TYR A 85 17.12 -3.72 12.49
N LEU A 86 17.60 -4.92 12.14
CA LEU A 86 16.82 -6.15 12.13
C LEU A 86 16.40 -6.57 13.55
N LYS A 87 15.17 -7.05 13.70
CA LYS A 87 14.59 -7.61 14.93
C LYS A 87 15.37 -8.85 15.38
N ASN A 88 15.86 -9.63 14.42
CA ASN A 88 16.71 -10.80 14.60
C ASN A 88 18.02 -10.67 13.80
N PRO A 89 19.09 -10.11 14.39
CA PRO A 89 20.40 -9.98 13.73
C PRO A 89 21.08 -11.32 13.37
N ASN A 90 20.65 -12.41 14.02
CA ASN A 90 21.15 -13.77 13.81
C ASN A 90 20.16 -14.68 13.06
N ALA A 91 19.07 -14.13 12.48
CA ALA A 91 18.23 -14.94 11.60
C ALA A 91 19.09 -15.43 10.41
N PRO A 92 18.94 -16.69 9.97
CA PRO A 92 19.80 -17.25 8.92
C PRO A 92 19.79 -16.34 7.69
N LYS A 93 20.98 -15.83 7.34
CA LYS A 93 21.21 -15.19 6.05
C LYS A 93 20.96 -16.23 4.97
N GLU A 94 20.10 -15.88 4.02
CA GLU A 94 19.84 -16.62 2.78
C GLU A 94 19.25 -18.03 2.96
N GLY A 95 18.03 -18.22 2.45
CA GLY A 95 17.51 -19.56 2.14
C GLY A 95 16.77 -20.30 3.25
N ALA A 96 16.42 -19.66 4.38
CA ALA A 96 15.39 -20.23 5.24
C ALA A 96 14.07 -20.26 4.46
N PRO A 97 13.38 -21.41 4.34
CA PRO A 97 12.04 -21.45 3.75
C PRO A 97 11.22 -20.39 4.45
N THR A 98 10.48 -19.60 3.67
CA THR A 98 9.57 -18.54 4.16
C THR A 98 8.96 -19.06 5.45
N PRO A 99 9.36 -18.53 6.63
CA PRO A 99 9.00 -19.16 7.89
C PRO A 99 7.50 -19.33 7.87
N ASN A 100 7.04 -20.57 7.98
CA ASN A 100 5.62 -20.84 7.87
C ASN A 100 4.92 -19.86 8.81
N PRO A 101 3.98 -19.02 8.33
CA PRO A 101 3.35 -18.02 9.17
C PRO A 101 2.58 -18.62 10.36
N MET A 102 2.42 -19.96 10.38
CA MET A 102 1.91 -20.76 11.49
C MET A 102 2.94 -21.12 12.57
N THR A 103 4.25 -21.02 12.32
CA THR A 103 5.30 -21.35 13.31
C THR A 103 5.74 -20.17 14.14
N ASP A 104 5.45 -18.93 13.70
CA ASP A 104 5.69 -17.72 14.47
C ASP A 104 4.42 -17.30 15.24
N PRO A 105 4.41 -17.37 16.59
CA PRO A 105 3.24 -17.05 17.40
C PRO A 105 2.76 -15.60 17.20
N ASP A 106 3.66 -14.64 16.97
CA ASP A 106 3.33 -13.24 16.69
C ASP A 106 2.61 -13.06 15.33
N MET A 107 3.01 -13.84 14.31
CA MET A 107 2.44 -13.77 12.96
C MET A 107 1.10 -14.48 12.89
N MET A 108 0.99 -15.63 13.57
CA MET A 108 -0.27 -16.33 13.75
C MET A 108 -1.28 -15.49 14.54
N GLU A 109 -0.83 -14.75 15.55
CA GLU A 109 -1.69 -13.85 16.32
C GLU A 109 -2.17 -12.66 15.48
N GLY A 110 -1.30 -12.06 14.65
CA GLY A 110 -1.69 -11.02 13.69
C GLY A 110 -2.63 -11.53 12.60
N MET A 111 -2.44 -12.76 12.11
CA MET A 111 -3.34 -13.43 11.18
C MET A 111 -4.69 -13.74 11.83
N MET A 112 -4.69 -14.23 13.07
CA MET A 112 -5.91 -14.52 13.84
C MET A 112 -6.66 -13.22 14.17
N GLU A 113 -5.96 -12.11 14.41
CA GLU A 113 -6.57 -10.79 14.58
C GLU A 113 -7.22 -10.30 13.28
N GLY A 114 -6.54 -10.47 12.14
CA GLY A 114 -7.12 -10.21 10.81
C GLY A 114 -8.34 -11.08 10.52
N MET A 115 -8.27 -12.37 10.83
CA MET A 115 -9.37 -13.32 10.70
C MET A 115 -10.51 -12.97 11.65
N LYS A 116 -10.22 -12.65 12.92
CA LYS A 116 -11.21 -12.21 13.92
C LYS A 116 -11.92 -10.94 13.47
N LYS A 117 -11.20 -10.00 12.84
CA LYS A 117 -11.77 -8.78 12.27
C LYS A 117 -12.64 -9.08 11.05
N GLN A 118 -12.23 -9.99 10.17
CA GLN A 118 -13.03 -10.43 9.02
C GLN A 118 -14.29 -11.19 9.46
N VAL A 119 -14.18 -12.10 10.43
CA VAL A 119 -15.30 -12.86 11.00
C VAL A 119 -16.25 -11.95 11.77
N SER A 120 -15.74 -11.01 12.57
CA SER A 120 -16.54 -9.99 13.28
C SER A 120 -17.37 -9.13 12.32
N ASN A 121 -16.87 -8.91 11.09
CA ASN A 121 -17.62 -8.22 10.03
C ASN A 121 -18.58 -9.15 9.26
N MET A 122 -18.23 -10.42 9.06
CA MET A 122 -19.02 -11.38 8.29
C MET A 122 -20.21 -11.95 9.05
N VAL A 123 -20.04 -12.32 10.32
CA VAL A 123 -21.07 -12.99 11.12
C VAL A 123 -22.37 -12.18 11.19
N PRO A 124 -22.34 -10.86 11.47
CA PRO A 124 -23.56 -10.05 11.44
C PRO A 124 -24.23 -10.07 10.06
N GLN A 125 -23.46 -9.98 8.98
CA GLN A 125 -23.98 -9.96 7.61
C GLN A 125 -24.72 -11.25 7.24
N MET A 126 -24.14 -12.41 7.60
CA MET A 126 -24.73 -13.72 7.32
C MET A 126 -25.99 -13.96 8.16
N LEU A 127 -25.98 -13.56 9.44
CA LEU A 127 -27.14 -13.68 10.32
C LEU A 127 -28.32 -12.83 9.83
N ILE A 128 -28.05 -11.58 9.42
CA ILE A 128 -29.08 -10.68 8.90
C ILE A 128 -29.65 -11.22 7.57
N MET A 129 -28.80 -11.75 6.68
CA MET A 129 -29.24 -12.40 5.44
C MET A 129 -30.16 -13.59 5.71
N GLY A 130 -29.79 -14.48 6.63
CA GLY A 130 -30.62 -15.62 7.02
C GLY A 130 -31.93 -15.18 7.68
N TRP A 131 -31.88 -14.16 8.54
CA TRP A 131 -33.07 -13.63 9.22
C TRP A 131 -34.07 -13.00 8.24
N ILE A 132 -33.62 -12.18 7.29
CA ILE A 132 -34.51 -11.59 6.27
C ILE A 132 -35.11 -12.68 5.38
N ASN A 133 -34.30 -13.67 4.99
CA ASN A 133 -34.79 -14.77 4.17
C ASN A 133 -35.87 -15.59 4.91
N PHE A 134 -35.72 -15.82 6.22
CA PHE A 134 -36.71 -16.56 7.00
C PHE A 134 -38.02 -15.78 7.22
N PHE A 135 -37.95 -14.50 7.62
CA PHE A 135 -39.13 -13.71 8.01
C PHE A 135 -39.82 -12.96 6.87
N PHE A 136 -39.10 -12.65 5.78
CA PHE A 136 -39.61 -11.76 4.73
C PHE A 136 -39.51 -12.32 3.31
N GLN A 137 -39.24 -13.62 3.13
CA GLN A 137 -39.32 -14.27 1.81
C GLN A 137 -40.74 -14.18 1.21
N GLY A 138 -40.83 -14.16 -0.13
CA GLY A 138 -42.10 -14.23 -0.84
C GLY A 138 -42.81 -12.89 -1.08
N PHE A 139 -42.35 -11.78 -0.49
CA PHE A 139 -43.00 -10.48 -0.62
C PHE A 139 -42.28 -9.52 -1.57
N VAL A 140 -43.06 -8.82 -2.38
CA VAL A 140 -42.63 -7.65 -3.16
C VAL A 140 -42.89 -6.41 -2.31
N VAL A 141 -41.86 -5.58 -2.12
CA VAL A 141 -41.90 -4.51 -1.11
C VAL A 141 -41.95 -3.12 -1.73
N ILE A 142 -41.25 -2.89 -2.85
CA ILE A 142 -41.21 -1.57 -3.48
C ILE A 142 -41.01 -1.66 -4.99
N LYS A 143 -41.49 -0.64 -5.69
CA LYS A 143 -41.21 -0.38 -7.10
C LYS A 143 -40.17 0.73 -7.22
N LEU A 144 -39.06 0.48 -7.89
CA LEU A 144 -38.03 1.49 -8.12
C LEU A 144 -38.44 2.48 -9.23
N PRO A 145 -38.08 3.77 -9.11
CA PRO A 145 -38.47 4.81 -10.06
C PRO A 145 -37.56 4.88 -11.31
N PHE A 146 -36.64 3.95 -11.48
CA PHE A 146 -35.70 3.90 -12.60
C PHE A 146 -35.70 2.52 -13.28
N PRO A 147 -35.49 2.47 -14.61
CA PRO A 147 -35.44 1.21 -15.34
C PRO A 147 -34.17 0.43 -14.98
N LEU A 148 -34.31 -0.87 -14.75
CA LEU A 148 -33.22 -1.79 -14.41
C LEU A 148 -33.01 -2.79 -15.56
N THR A 149 -31.80 -3.34 -15.67
CA THR A 149 -31.50 -4.37 -16.68
C THR A 149 -31.94 -5.76 -16.21
N LEU A 150 -32.31 -6.63 -17.15
CA LEU A 150 -32.80 -7.99 -16.88
C LEU A 150 -31.79 -8.88 -16.11
N ARG A 151 -30.51 -8.54 -16.15
CA ARG A 151 -29.44 -9.24 -15.41
C ARG A 151 -29.57 -9.09 -13.90
N PHE A 152 -30.18 -8.00 -13.43
CA PHE A 152 -30.45 -7.81 -12.00
C PHE A 152 -31.69 -8.57 -11.52
N LYS A 153 -32.50 -9.14 -12.42
CA LYS A 153 -33.76 -9.81 -12.07
C LYS A 153 -33.56 -10.96 -11.08
N SER A 154 -32.61 -11.86 -11.34
CA SER A 154 -32.32 -12.99 -10.45
C SER A 154 -31.82 -12.57 -9.06
N MET A 155 -31.20 -11.39 -8.96
CA MET A 155 -30.70 -10.83 -7.70
C MET A 155 -31.75 -10.01 -6.96
N LEU A 156 -32.60 -9.27 -7.69
CA LEU A 156 -33.60 -8.36 -7.14
C LEU A 156 -34.94 -9.04 -6.80
N GLN A 157 -35.18 -10.22 -7.36
CA GLN A 157 -36.41 -11.00 -7.18
C GLN A 157 -36.13 -12.39 -6.58
N SER A 158 -34.94 -12.57 -6.01
CA SER A 158 -34.63 -13.78 -5.24
C SER A 158 -35.65 -13.91 -4.09
N GLY A 159 -36.31 -15.06 -4.02
CA GLY A 159 -37.36 -15.35 -3.05
C GLY A 159 -38.79 -15.01 -3.50
N VAL A 160 -39.02 -14.58 -4.74
CA VAL A 160 -40.38 -14.41 -5.31
C VAL A 160 -40.50 -15.28 -6.58
N ASP A 161 -41.35 -16.30 -6.54
CA ASP A 161 -41.47 -17.28 -7.61
C ASP A 161 -42.43 -16.83 -8.72
N THR A 162 -42.10 -15.72 -9.39
CA THR A 162 -42.94 -15.18 -10.47
C THR A 162 -42.09 -14.73 -11.66
N ARG A 163 -42.07 -15.55 -12.73
CA ARG A 163 -41.20 -15.35 -13.91
C ARG A 163 -41.58 -14.15 -14.77
N ASP A 164 -42.83 -13.71 -14.73
CA ASP A 164 -43.35 -12.65 -15.62
C ASP A 164 -43.37 -11.25 -14.99
N MET A 165 -42.78 -11.10 -13.79
CA MET A 165 -42.74 -9.81 -13.09
C MET A 165 -41.67 -8.88 -13.68
N ASP A 166 -42.03 -7.60 -13.80
CA ASP A 166 -41.13 -6.54 -14.26
C ASP A 166 -39.98 -6.30 -13.25
N VAL A 167 -38.80 -5.97 -13.75
CA VAL A 167 -37.54 -5.84 -12.97
C VAL A 167 -37.50 -4.63 -12.05
N THR A 168 -38.46 -3.72 -12.19
CA THR A 168 -38.64 -2.57 -11.30
C THR A 168 -39.19 -2.97 -9.92
N TRP A 169 -39.78 -4.17 -9.81
CA TRP A 169 -40.29 -4.73 -8.57
C TRP A 169 -39.20 -5.48 -7.82
N VAL A 170 -39.02 -5.10 -6.56
CA VAL A 170 -37.92 -5.56 -5.71
C VAL A 170 -38.46 -6.35 -4.53
N SER A 171 -37.82 -7.48 -4.22
CA SER A 171 -38.12 -8.27 -3.03
C SER A 171 -37.56 -7.61 -1.77
N SER A 172 -38.06 -8.03 -0.60
CA SER A 172 -37.55 -7.61 0.71
C SER A 172 -36.04 -7.82 0.88
N LEU A 173 -35.52 -8.95 0.39
CA LEU A 173 -34.09 -9.31 0.45
C LEU A 173 -33.24 -8.32 -0.34
N SER A 174 -33.71 -7.97 -1.52
CA SER A 174 -33.01 -7.09 -2.44
C SER A 174 -33.11 -5.62 -2.00
N TRP A 175 -34.19 -5.25 -1.33
CA TRP A 175 -34.29 -3.97 -0.64
C TRP A 175 -33.25 -3.83 0.48
N TYR A 176 -32.97 -4.90 1.23
CA TYR A 176 -31.88 -4.91 2.20
C TYR A 176 -30.51 -4.73 1.53
N PHE A 177 -30.23 -5.49 0.47
CA PHE A 177 -28.98 -5.34 -0.29
C PHE A 177 -28.79 -3.89 -0.78
N LEU A 178 -29.84 -3.26 -1.30
CA LEU A 178 -29.78 -1.86 -1.72
C LEU A 178 -29.45 -0.91 -0.56
N ASN A 179 -30.04 -1.11 0.62
CA ASN A 179 -29.70 -0.32 1.81
C ASN A 179 -28.26 -0.56 2.28
N LEU A 180 -27.77 -1.80 2.20
CA LEU A 180 -26.40 -2.15 2.55
C LEU A 180 -25.37 -1.50 1.61
N PHE A 181 -25.64 -1.51 0.30
CA PHE A 181 -24.80 -0.82 -0.70
C PHE A 181 -24.87 0.70 -0.55
N ALA A 182 -26.07 1.26 -0.31
CA ALA A 182 -26.26 2.70 -0.12
C ALA A 182 -25.57 3.22 1.15
N ALA A 183 -25.52 2.43 2.22
CA ALA A 183 -24.84 2.77 3.46
C ALA A 183 -23.29 2.68 3.37
N GLY A 184 -22.72 2.38 2.21
CA GLY A 184 -21.27 2.23 2.01
C GLY A 184 -20.67 0.94 2.59
N ALA A 185 -21.49 0.12 3.24
CA ALA A 185 -21.09 -1.18 3.77
C ALA A 185 -20.94 -2.22 2.65
N GLY A 186 -21.69 -2.11 1.54
CA GLY A 186 -21.69 -3.12 0.48
C GLY A 186 -20.34 -3.38 -0.18
N MET A 187 -19.47 -2.37 -0.36
CA MET A 187 -18.16 -2.56 -1.01
C MET A 187 -17.15 -3.23 -0.06
N ASN A 188 -17.11 -2.79 1.20
CA ASN A 188 -16.24 -3.36 2.24
C ASN A 188 -16.72 -4.74 2.71
N ASP A 189 -18.03 -4.95 2.82
CA ASP A 189 -18.63 -6.21 3.28
C ASP A 189 -18.68 -7.26 2.15
N MET A 190 -18.86 -6.86 0.87
CA MET A 190 -18.75 -7.80 -0.26
C MET A 190 -17.30 -8.19 -0.56
N ALA A 191 -16.34 -7.27 -0.33
CA ALA A 191 -14.92 -7.62 -0.30
C ALA A 191 -14.58 -8.58 0.85
N ALA A 192 -15.19 -8.41 2.03
CA ALA A 192 -15.03 -9.34 3.15
C ALA A 192 -15.61 -10.74 2.85
N MET A 193 -16.72 -10.80 2.10
CA MET A 193 -17.35 -12.06 1.66
C MET A 193 -16.55 -12.73 0.53
N GLY A 194 -15.98 -11.96 -0.40
CA GLY A 194 -15.02 -12.44 -1.40
C GLY A 194 -13.69 -12.90 -0.79
N GLY A 195 -13.28 -12.32 0.35
CA GLY A 195 -12.11 -12.72 1.11
C GLY A 195 -12.20 -14.13 1.69
N VAL A 196 -13.40 -14.68 1.90
CA VAL A 196 -13.58 -16.07 2.35
C VAL A 196 -13.48 -17.06 1.19
N ALA A 197 -14.01 -16.71 0.01
CA ALA A 197 -13.83 -17.51 -1.20
C ALA A 197 -12.36 -17.53 -1.66
N GLY A 198 -11.61 -16.44 -1.44
CA GLY A 198 -10.15 -16.37 -1.63
C GLY A 198 -9.33 -17.11 -0.57
N MET A 199 -9.92 -17.49 0.57
CA MET A 199 -9.22 -18.23 1.63
C MET A 199 -9.01 -19.71 1.28
N ALA A 200 -9.88 -20.27 0.42
CA ALA A 200 -9.79 -21.65 -0.06
C ALA A 200 -8.97 -21.80 -1.36
N GLY A 201 -8.61 -20.69 -2.01
CA GLY A 201 -7.93 -20.68 -3.30
C GLY A 201 -6.88 -19.58 -3.39
N MET A 202 -5.63 -19.95 -3.10
CA MET A 202 -4.38 -19.26 -3.47
C MET A 202 -4.18 -17.80 -3.01
N ALA A 203 -3.02 -17.63 -2.34
CA ALA A 203 -2.36 -16.40 -1.90
C ALA A 203 -2.82 -15.84 -0.53
N PRO A 204 -2.06 -16.15 0.55
CA PRO A 204 -2.21 -15.47 1.84
C PRO A 204 -2.00 -13.96 1.67
N PRO A 205 -2.94 -13.11 2.11
CA PRO A 205 -2.72 -11.67 2.17
C PRO A 205 -1.68 -11.38 3.25
N GLY A 206 -0.53 -10.86 2.81
CA GLY A 206 0.57 -10.46 3.69
C GLY A 206 1.55 -11.58 3.98
N GLN A 207 2.36 -11.97 2.98
CA GLN A 207 3.60 -12.66 3.31
C GLN A 207 4.39 -11.84 4.33
N PRO A 208 4.98 -12.49 5.35
CA PRO A 208 5.87 -11.80 6.28
C PRO A 208 6.96 -11.12 5.45
N GLN A 209 6.96 -9.79 5.48
CA GLN A 209 7.95 -9.00 4.76
C GLN A 209 9.31 -9.35 5.32
N ASP A 210 10.15 -9.99 4.49
CA ASP A 210 11.54 -10.23 4.84
C ASP A 210 12.28 -8.88 4.84
N PHE A 211 12.34 -8.26 6.01
CA PHE A 211 12.99 -6.97 6.21
C PHE A 211 14.47 -6.99 5.81
N ASN A 212 15.15 -8.15 5.84
CA ASN A 212 16.53 -8.24 5.41
C ASN A 212 16.64 -8.00 3.89
N LYS A 213 15.81 -8.69 3.10
CA LYS A 213 15.73 -8.46 1.65
C LYS A 213 15.31 -7.03 1.32
N ILE A 214 14.35 -6.48 2.07
CA ILE A 214 13.89 -5.10 1.86
C ILE A 214 14.99 -4.09 2.22
N PHE A 215 15.78 -4.32 3.29
CA PHE A 215 16.92 -3.48 3.63
C PHE A 215 18.02 -3.53 2.58
N LEU A 216 18.30 -4.70 2.01
CA LEU A 216 19.27 -4.82 0.91
C LEU A 216 18.78 -4.11 -0.36
N ALA A 217 17.49 -4.24 -0.70
CA ALA A 217 16.90 -3.50 -1.82
C ALA A 217 16.95 -1.98 -1.56
N GLU A 218 16.66 -1.53 -0.34
CA GLU A 218 16.75 -0.11 0.03
C GLU A 218 18.20 0.40 0.00
N LYS A 219 19.18 -0.45 0.35
CA LYS A 219 20.61 -0.15 0.20
C LYS A 219 20.96 0.12 -1.26
N GLU A 220 20.55 -0.74 -2.18
CA GLU A 220 20.77 -0.57 -3.62
C GLU A 220 20.13 0.72 -4.14
N ASN A 221 18.89 0.98 -3.74
CA ASN A 221 18.19 2.22 -4.09
C ASN A 221 18.93 3.47 -3.58
N LEU A 222 19.44 3.44 -2.34
CA LEU A 222 20.22 4.54 -1.77
C LEU A 222 21.54 4.74 -2.52
N LEU A 223 22.21 3.67 -2.94
CA LEU A 223 23.46 3.73 -3.70
C LEU A 223 23.26 4.39 -5.07
N ILE A 224 22.18 4.04 -5.78
CA ILE A 224 21.84 4.61 -7.10
C ILE A 224 21.42 6.09 -7.00
N THR A 225 20.87 6.51 -5.86
CA THR A 225 20.36 7.87 -5.70
C THR A 225 21.50 8.90 -5.77
N SER A 226 21.42 9.80 -6.77
CA SER A 226 22.29 10.96 -6.94
C SER A 226 21.76 12.16 -6.15
N HIS A 227 22.68 12.99 -5.65
CA HIS A 227 22.36 14.19 -4.89
C HIS A 227 22.37 15.40 -5.82
N ASP A 228 21.29 16.18 -5.79
CA ASP A 228 21.21 17.48 -6.46
C ASP A 228 20.78 18.51 -5.42
N TRP A 229 21.64 19.50 -5.15
CA TRP A 229 21.43 20.43 -4.05
C TRP A 229 20.63 21.65 -4.53
N GLU A 230 19.36 21.72 -4.13
CA GLU A 230 18.42 22.74 -4.62
C GLU A 230 18.79 24.18 -4.22
N LEU A 231 19.56 24.31 -3.14
CA LEU A 231 19.97 25.59 -2.57
C LEU A 231 21.16 26.25 -3.29
N ASN A 232 21.89 25.53 -4.17
CA ASN A 232 23.05 26.08 -4.89
C ASN A 232 22.73 27.28 -5.79
N SER A 233 21.48 27.41 -6.24
CA SER A 233 21.02 28.49 -7.11
C SER A 233 19.87 29.26 -6.49
N ILE A 234 19.71 29.21 -5.17
CA ILE A 234 18.61 29.87 -4.47
C ILE A 234 18.77 31.39 -4.54
N GLU A 235 20.00 31.90 -4.47
CA GLU A 235 20.34 33.31 -4.53
C GLU A 235 19.88 33.90 -5.86
N GLU A 236 20.19 33.22 -6.97
CA GLU A 236 19.77 33.65 -8.31
C GLU A 236 18.25 33.59 -8.48
N LYS A 237 17.61 32.51 -8.00
CA LYS A 237 16.15 32.35 -8.05
C LYS A 237 15.43 33.43 -7.25
N VAL A 238 15.93 33.76 -6.06
CA VAL A 238 15.38 34.79 -5.17
C VAL A 238 15.58 36.18 -5.78
N LEU A 239 16.78 36.48 -6.28
CA LEU A 239 17.08 37.76 -6.92
C LEU A 239 16.22 37.99 -8.17
N LYS A 240 16.01 36.94 -8.98
CA LYS A 240 15.08 36.96 -10.12
C LYS A 240 13.62 37.19 -9.68
N LYS A 241 13.18 36.57 -8.58
CA LYS A 241 11.83 36.75 -8.03
C LYS A 241 11.57 38.20 -7.59
N TYR A 242 12.58 38.89 -7.07
CA TYR A 242 12.48 40.29 -6.63
C TYR A 242 12.99 41.31 -7.67
N GLY A 243 13.13 40.90 -8.94
CA GLY A 243 13.42 41.80 -10.06
C GLY A 243 14.85 42.37 -10.13
N LYS A 244 15.80 41.83 -9.34
CA LYS A 244 17.22 42.22 -9.40
C LYS A 244 17.99 41.17 -10.19
N SER A 245 18.29 41.44 -11.46
CA SER A 245 19.14 40.56 -12.27
C SER A 245 20.61 40.76 -11.89
N LEU A 246 21.29 39.67 -11.52
CA LEU A 246 22.75 39.66 -11.40
C LEU A 246 23.35 39.92 -12.79
N LYS A 247 24.04 41.05 -12.95
CA LYS A 247 25.04 41.18 -14.02
C LYS A 247 26.11 40.15 -13.73
N SER A 248 26.29 39.20 -14.65
CA SER A 248 27.29 38.12 -14.60
C SER A 248 28.62 38.60 -14.03
N THR A 249 28.94 38.17 -12.80
CA THR A 249 30.31 38.29 -12.29
C THR A 249 31.07 37.08 -12.82
N SER A 250 31.82 37.33 -13.89
CA SER A 250 32.67 36.41 -14.64
C SER A 250 33.89 35.93 -13.83
N SER A 251 33.68 35.30 -12.68
CA SER A 251 34.78 34.79 -11.83
C SER A 251 34.74 33.28 -11.61
N SER A 252 33.58 32.63 -11.73
CA SER A 252 33.45 31.17 -11.58
C SER A 252 33.85 30.41 -12.84
N ASP A 253 33.48 30.92 -14.03
CA ASP A 253 33.79 30.33 -15.34
C ASP A 253 35.30 30.33 -15.68
N LYS A 254 36.08 31.20 -15.04
CA LYS A 254 37.53 31.30 -15.31
C LYS A 254 38.33 30.25 -14.54
N ILE A 255 37.80 29.73 -13.43
CA ILE A 255 38.45 28.68 -12.65
C ILE A 255 38.20 27.31 -13.30
N GLU A 256 37.00 27.05 -13.82
CA GLU A 256 36.71 25.81 -14.56
C GLU A 256 37.45 25.75 -15.90
N ARG A 257 37.53 26.84 -16.68
CA ARG A 257 38.30 26.86 -17.93
C ARG A 257 39.82 26.81 -17.75
N SER A 258 40.35 27.19 -16.59
CA SER A 258 41.79 27.04 -16.30
C SER A 258 42.16 25.59 -15.94
N ILE A 259 41.18 24.76 -15.58
CA ILE A 259 41.37 23.33 -15.29
C ILE A 259 41.20 22.50 -16.58
N GLU A 260 40.34 22.93 -17.51
CA GLU A 260 40.16 22.25 -18.81
C GLU A 260 41.29 22.48 -19.83
N ASP A 261 42.04 23.59 -19.76
CA ASP A 261 43.06 23.95 -20.78
C ASP A 261 44.51 23.60 -20.38
N SER A 262 44.71 22.73 -19.39
CA SER A 262 46.02 22.09 -19.21
C SER A 262 46.14 20.88 -20.14
N PRO A 263 47.12 20.84 -21.06
CA PRO A 263 47.25 19.73 -22.00
C PRO A 263 47.52 18.45 -21.22
N ASP A 264 46.55 17.56 -21.32
CA ASP A 264 46.57 16.15 -20.93
C ASP A 264 47.91 15.52 -21.34
N LYS A 265 48.87 15.44 -20.41
CA LYS A 265 50.05 14.59 -20.55
C LYS A 265 49.54 13.15 -20.50
N LYS A 266 49.13 12.63 -21.66
CA LYS A 266 48.85 11.20 -21.87
C LYS A 266 50.07 10.40 -21.43
N GLU A 267 49.98 9.84 -20.24
CA GLU A 267 50.96 8.91 -19.71
C GLU A 267 50.93 7.66 -20.59
N LYS A 268 51.96 7.52 -21.44
CA LYS A 268 52.09 6.37 -22.35
C LYS A 268 52.08 5.08 -21.52
N THR A 269 51.05 4.26 -21.71
CA THR A 269 50.91 2.94 -21.10
C THR A 269 52.16 2.10 -21.37
N VAL A 270 52.56 1.29 -20.38
CA VAL A 270 53.76 0.44 -20.38
C VAL A 270 53.93 -0.40 -21.66
N LYS A 271 52.81 -0.81 -22.29
CA LYS A 271 52.79 -1.51 -23.59
C LYS A 271 53.40 -0.68 -24.73
N ASP A 272 53.18 0.63 -24.78
CA ASP A 272 53.69 1.49 -25.86
C ASP A 272 55.18 1.81 -25.71
N LYS A 273 55.68 1.86 -24.47
CA LYS A 273 57.13 1.97 -24.19
C LYS A 273 57.89 0.70 -24.59
N ILE A 274 57.30 -0.48 -24.33
CA ILE A 274 57.88 -1.78 -24.73
C ILE A 274 57.91 -1.92 -26.26
N ARG A 275 56.84 -1.52 -26.96
CA ARG A 275 56.76 -1.59 -28.42
C ARG A 275 57.73 -0.63 -29.12
N ALA A 276 57.97 0.54 -28.52
CA ALA A 276 58.97 1.49 -29.01
C ALA A 276 60.41 0.99 -28.78
N ALA A 277 60.70 0.35 -27.64
CA ALA A 277 62.01 -0.23 -27.34
C ALA A 277 62.35 -1.42 -28.26
N GLN A 278 61.37 -2.26 -28.61
CA GLN A 278 61.55 -3.37 -29.55
C GLN A 278 61.78 -2.87 -31.00
N LYS A 279 61.09 -1.80 -31.43
CA LYS A 279 61.35 -1.16 -32.74
C LYS A 279 62.72 -0.48 -32.82
N ALA A 280 63.22 0.07 -31.73
CA ALA A 280 64.55 0.69 -31.69
C ALA A 280 65.68 -0.36 -31.76
N LYS A 281 65.50 -1.55 -31.17
CA LYS A 281 66.47 -2.65 -31.25
C LYS A 281 66.54 -3.29 -32.64
N SER A 282 65.42 -3.37 -33.36
CA SER A 282 65.36 -3.89 -34.74
C SER A 282 66.00 -2.98 -35.79
N LYS A 283 66.31 -1.71 -35.46
CA LYS A 283 66.93 -0.74 -36.37
C LYS A 283 68.45 -0.60 -36.18
N ARG A 284 69.02 -1.36 -35.24
CA ARG A 284 70.45 -1.31 -34.86
C ARG A 284 71.16 -2.67 -34.98
N SER A 285 70.53 -3.62 -35.67
CA SER A 285 71.17 -4.86 -36.15
C SER A 285 71.21 -4.84 -37.67
#